data_AF-A0A4Y2IZG1-F1
#
_entry.id   AF-A0A4Y2IZG1-F1
#
_cell.length_a   1.000
_cell.length_b   1.000
_cell.length_c   1.000
_cell.angle_alpha   90.00
_cell.angle_beta   90.00
_cell.angle_gamma   90.00
#
_symmetry.space_group_name_H-M   'P 1'
#
loop_
_entity.id
_entity.type
_entity.pdbx_description
1 polymer ?
#
loop_
_entity_poly.entity_id
_entity_poly.type
_entity_poly.pdbx_seq_one_letter_code
_entity_poly.pdbx_strand_id
1 'polypeptide(L)'
;MPVYPGQDIFKGNLFHSHSFKEVEPYRNKTIAVVGMGCSGLDAAIEISKVAKQVYLSARNGAYVVNRVGLNGIPYDYDMLRPYLYQLMDIFPVKFISWCFETGYLDT
;
A
#
# COMPACT_ATOMS: atom_id res chain seq x y z
N MET A 1 15.46 -10.07 -5.75
CA MET A 1 14.69 -10.50 -4.56
C MET A 1 15.53 -10.14 -3.34
N PRO A 2 14.98 -9.46 -2.32
CA PRO A 2 15.74 -9.11 -1.12
C PRO A 2 16.18 -10.35 -0.35
N VAL A 3 17.34 -10.26 0.31
CA VAL A 3 17.88 -11.34 1.16
C VAL A 3 17.47 -11.07 2.61
N TYR A 4 16.78 -12.02 3.23
CA TYR A 4 16.40 -11.95 4.64
C TYR A 4 17.27 -12.88 5.50
N PRO A 5 17.68 -12.46 6.71
CA PRO A 5 18.33 -13.35 7.66
C PRO A 5 17.45 -14.57 7.96
N GLY A 6 18.00 -15.78 7.83
CA GLY A 6 17.27 -17.04 8.06
C GLY A 6 16.23 -17.39 6.98
N GLN A 7 16.34 -16.84 5.76
CA GLN A 7 15.45 -17.26 4.67
C GLN A 7 15.67 -18.71 4.21
N ASP A 8 16.87 -19.26 4.44
CA ASP A 8 17.26 -20.63 4.10
C ASP A 8 16.61 -21.69 5.01
N ILE A 9 16.31 -21.33 6.27
CA ILE A 9 15.58 -22.20 7.20
C ILE A 9 14.06 -22.16 6.98
N PHE A 10 13.55 -21.20 6.19
CA PHE A 10 12.13 -21.09 5.87
C PHE A 10 11.72 -22.19 4.88
N LYS A 11 10.83 -23.08 5.32
CA LYS A 11 10.35 -24.22 4.52
C LYS A 11 9.21 -23.87 3.56
N GLY A 12 8.69 -22.64 3.63
CA GLY A 12 7.63 -22.17 2.74
C GLY A 12 8.18 -21.60 1.44
N ASN A 13 7.27 -21.15 0.58
CA ASN A 13 7.65 -20.54 -0.69
C ASN A 13 7.91 -19.04 -0.51
N LEU A 14 9.02 -18.56 -1.07
CA LEU A 14 9.37 -17.15 -1.09
C LEU A 14 9.60 -16.69 -2.54
N PHE A 15 8.88 -15.64 -2.95
CA PHE A 15 8.92 -15.11 -4.31
C PHE A 15 8.64 -13.61 -4.30
N HIS A 16 9.03 -12.91 -5.37
CA HIS A 16 8.77 -11.49 -5.54
C HIS A 16 7.38 -11.26 -6.15
N SER A 17 6.72 -10.14 -5.84
CA SER A 17 5.39 -9.80 -6.38
C SER A 17 5.33 -9.81 -7.91
N HIS A 18 6.44 -9.55 -8.59
CA HIS A 18 6.56 -9.68 -10.05
C HIS A 18 6.18 -11.08 -10.59
N SER A 19 6.41 -12.13 -9.80
CA SER A 19 6.09 -13.52 -10.14
C SER A 19 4.65 -13.91 -9.76
N PHE A 20 3.91 -13.06 -9.07
CA PHE A 20 2.51 -13.29 -8.73
C PHE A 20 1.62 -13.13 -9.97
N LYS A 21 0.80 -14.15 -10.27
CA LYS A 21 -0.07 -14.20 -11.45
C LYS A 21 -1.50 -14.66 -11.16
N GLU A 22 -1.68 -15.50 -10.16
CA GLU A 22 -2.96 -16.10 -9.80
C GLU A 22 -3.05 -16.37 -8.30
N VAL A 23 -4.27 -16.46 -7.76
CA VAL A 23 -4.52 -16.58 -6.33
C VAL A 23 -4.68 -18.02 -5.83
N GLU A 24 -5.13 -18.93 -6.71
CA GLU A 24 -5.49 -20.31 -6.33
C GLU A 24 -4.36 -21.11 -5.61
N PRO A 25 -3.08 -20.99 -6.01
CA PRO A 25 -1.99 -21.68 -5.31
C PRO A 25 -1.84 -21.28 -3.83
N TYR A 26 -2.48 -20.19 -3.39
CA TYR A 26 -2.41 -19.65 -2.04
C TYR A 26 -3.65 -19.91 -1.19
N ARG A 27 -4.63 -20.65 -1.73
CA ARG A 27 -5.87 -21.00 -1.02
C ARG A 27 -5.60 -21.71 0.31
N ASN A 28 -6.29 -21.27 1.38
CA ASN A 28 -6.16 -21.79 2.74
C ASN A 28 -4.74 -21.73 3.34
N LYS A 29 -3.81 -20.99 2.75
CA LYS A 29 -2.45 -20.79 3.29
C LYS A 29 -2.38 -19.54 4.17
N THR A 30 -1.40 -19.51 5.05
CA THR A 30 -1.00 -18.29 5.77
C THR A 30 0.13 -17.62 4.98
N ILE A 31 -0.09 -16.38 4.59
CA ILE A 31 0.81 -15.64 3.69
C ILE A 31 1.28 -14.37 4.40
N ALA A 32 2.57 -14.04 4.24
CA ALA A 32 3.12 -12.76 4.65
C ALA A 32 3.60 -11.99 3.41
N VAL A 33 3.04 -10.80 3.18
CA VAL A 33 3.46 -9.88 2.13
C VAL A 33 4.40 -8.86 2.76
N VAL A 34 5.61 -8.73 2.21
CA VAL A 34 6.64 -7.81 2.72
C VAL A 34 6.71 -6.57 1.82
N GLY A 35 6.47 -5.41 2.40
CA GLY A 35 6.44 -4.11 1.73
C GLY A 35 5.02 -3.62 1.45
N MET A 36 4.81 -2.31 1.64
CA MET A 36 3.52 -1.61 1.42
C MET A 36 3.53 -0.79 0.12
N GLY A 37 4.28 -1.23 -0.89
CA GLY A 37 4.17 -0.64 -2.23
C GLY A 37 2.83 -1.01 -2.88
N CYS A 38 2.39 -0.26 -3.89
CA CYS A 38 1.09 -0.50 -4.56
C CYS A 38 0.93 -1.97 -5.01
N SER A 39 1.96 -2.56 -5.64
CA SER A 39 1.90 -3.97 -6.06
C SER A 39 1.84 -4.97 -4.90
N GLY A 40 2.44 -4.64 -3.75
CA GLY A 40 2.37 -5.47 -2.55
C GLY A 40 0.98 -5.45 -1.93
N LEU A 41 0.38 -4.25 -1.85
CA LEU A 41 -1.00 -4.06 -1.39
C LEU A 41 -2.00 -4.78 -2.30
N ASP A 42 -1.89 -4.62 -3.62
CA ASP A 42 -2.75 -5.30 -4.59
C ASP A 42 -2.65 -6.83 -4.45
N ALA A 43 -1.43 -7.36 -4.33
CA ALA A 43 -1.22 -8.79 -4.11
C ALA A 43 -1.80 -9.26 -2.77
N ALA A 44 -1.61 -8.50 -1.69
CA ALA A 44 -2.16 -8.83 -0.37
C ALA A 44 -3.69 -8.90 -0.40
N ILE A 45 -4.34 -7.91 -1.03
CA ILE A 45 -5.79 -7.85 -1.20
C ILE A 45 -6.28 -9.03 -2.04
N GLU A 46 -5.69 -9.28 -3.21
CA GLU A 46 -6.12 -10.38 -4.08
C GLU A 46 -5.96 -11.75 -3.40
N ILE A 47 -4.82 -12.00 -2.76
CA ILE A 47 -4.56 -13.26 -2.03
C ILE A 47 -5.51 -13.43 -0.83
N SER A 48 -5.87 -12.33 -0.15
CA SER A 48 -6.76 -12.38 1.02
C SER A 48 -8.14 -12.98 0.73
N LYS A 49 -8.57 -12.97 -0.54
CA LYS A 49 -9.85 -13.56 -0.97
C LYS A 49 -9.89 -15.09 -0.83
N VAL A 50 -8.73 -15.76 -0.84
CA VAL A 50 -8.64 -17.23 -0.84
C VAL A 50 -7.76 -17.79 0.28
N ALA A 51 -6.82 -16.99 0.80
CA ALA A 51 -5.91 -17.40 1.86
C ALA A 51 -6.62 -17.57 3.20
N LYS A 52 -6.04 -18.38 4.09
CA LYS A 52 -6.53 -18.50 5.47
C LYS A 52 -6.26 -17.22 6.26
N GLN A 53 -5.10 -16.61 6.05
CA GLN A 53 -4.69 -15.38 6.69
C GLN A 53 -3.61 -14.70 5.85
N VAL A 54 -3.68 -13.38 5.72
CA VAL A 54 -2.64 -12.54 5.11
C VAL A 54 -2.10 -11.57 6.16
N TYR A 55 -0.78 -11.49 6.28
CA TYR A 55 -0.08 -10.48 7.07
C TYR A 55 0.63 -9.50 6.13
N LEU A 56 0.56 -8.22 6.43
CA LEU A 56 1.30 -7.18 5.73
C LEU A 56 2.41 -6.67 6.63
N SER A 57 3.66 -6.89 6.23
CA SER A 57 4.84 -6.43 6.95
C SER A 57 5.41 -5.21 6.26
N ALA A 58 5.52 -4.09 6.98
CA ALA A 58 6.07 -2.85 6.46
C ALA A 58 7.13 -2.30 7.41
N ARG A 59 8.23 -1.76 6.86
CA ARG A 59 9.29 -1.11 7.64
C ARG A 59 8.82 0.25 8.16
N ASN A 60 8.22 1.02 7.26
CA ASN A 60 7.57 2.28 7.53
C ASN A 60 6.10 2.12 7.15
N GLY A 61 5.18 2.74 7.88
CA GLY A 61 3.78 2.82 7.46
C GLY A 61 3.64 3.62 6.15
N ALA A 62 2.49 3.50 5.51
CA ALA A 62 2.09 4.36 4.42
C ALA A 62 0.60 4.71 4.57
N TYR A 63 0.22 5.86 4.03
CA TYR A 63 -1.18 6.25 3.94
C TYR A 63 -1.87 5.47 2.82
N VAL A 64 -3.03 4.89 3.13
CA VAL A 64 -3.88 4.20 2.16
C VAL A 64 -4.99 5.16 1.77
N VAL A 65 -4.96 5.61 0.53
CA VAL A 65 -5.92 6.59 -0.01
C VAL A 65 -6.79 5.91 -1.07
N ASN A 66 -8.08 6.21 -1.07
CA ASN A 66 -9.00 5.71 -2.07
C ASN A 66 -8.76 6.42 -3.42
N ARG A 67 -9.00 5.71 -4.54
CA ARG A 67 -9.01 6.32 -5.88
C ARG A 67 -10.17 7.30 -6.05
N VAL A 68 -11.25 7.09 -5.31
CA VAL A 68 -12.43 7.97 -5.31
C VAL A 68 -12.21 9.06 -4.27
N GLY A 69 -12.12 10.30 -4.73
CA GLY A 69 -12.00 11.51 -3.91
C GLY A 69 -13.35 12.12 -3.54
N LEU A 70 -13.31 13.40 -3.17
CA LEU A 70 -14.50 14.15 -2.74
C LEU A 70 -15.57 14.16 -3.84
N ASN A 71 -16.84 13.99 -3.44
CA ASN A 71 -18.00 13.98 -4.33
C ASN A 71 -17.94 12.94 -5.47
N GLY A 72 -17.16 11.85 -5.29
CA GLY A 72 -17.05 10.78 -6.28
C GLY A 72 -16.11 11.08 -7.45
N ILE A 73 -15.38 12.19 -7.40
CA ILE A 73 -14.43 12.60 -8.43
C ILE A 73 -13.12 11.82 -8.27
N PRO A 74 -12.39 11.48 -9.35
CA PRO A 74 -11.07 10.86 -9.24
C PRO A 74 -10.11 11.65 -8.34
N TYR A 75 -9.42 10.97 -7.43
CA TYR A 75 -8.52 11.57 -6.44
C TYR A 75 -7.41 12.42 -7.08
N ASP A 76 -6.82 11.91 -8.15
CA ASP A 76 -5.77 12.59 -8.91
C ASP A 76 -6.26 13.91 -9.53
N TYR A 77 -7.51 13.93 -10.03
CA TYR A 77 -8.12 15.15 -10.57
C TYR A 77 -8.38 16.22 -9.50
N ASP A 78 -8.76 15.80 -8.29
CA ASP A 78 -9.03 16.73 -7.19
C ASP A 78 -7.74 17.25 -6.54
N MET A 79 -6.77 16.36 -6.31
CA MET A 79 -5.53 16.67 -5.58
C MET A 79 -4.41 17.25 -6.46
N LEU A 80 -4.26 16.83 -7.71
CA LEU A 80 -3.14 17.26 -8.56
C LEU A 80 -3.48 18.55 -9.32
N ARG A 81 -4.12 19.50 -8.65
CA ARG A 81 -4.48 20.79 -9.24
C ARG A 81 -3.34 21.79 -9.11
N PRO A 82 -3.07 22.63 -10.13
CA PRO A 82 -1.96 23.58 -10.11
C PRO A 82 -1.91 24.49 -8.88
N TYR A 83 -3.05 24.94 -8.36
CA TYR A 83 -3.08 25.79 -7.16
C TYR A 83 -2.66 25.04 -5.89
N LEU A 84 -2.94 23.73 -5.79
CA LEU A 84 -2.50 22.93 -4.65
C LEU A 84 -0.97 22.80 -4.63
N TYR A 85 -0.36 22.59 -5.81
CA TYR A 85 1.09 22.60 -5.93
C TYR A 85 1.69 23.95 -5.52
N GLN A 86 1.10 25.07 -5.95
CA GLN A 86 1.56 26.41 -5.53
C GLN A 86 1.47 26.60 -4.01
N LEU A 87 0.42 26.08 -3.36
CA LEU A 87 0.30 26.14 -1.90
C LEU A 87 1.38 25.29 -1.21
N MET A 88 1.70 24.12 -1.76
CA MET A 88 2.78 23.26 -1.23
C MET A 88 4.17 23.91 -1.33
N ASP A 89 4.39 24.77 -2.34
CA ASP A 89 5.64 25.53 -2.48
C ASP A 89 5.74 26.73 -1.52
N ILE A 90 4.60 27.28 -1.09
CA ILE A 90 4.55 28.45 -0.20
C ILE A 90 4.63 28.03 1.28
N PHE A 91 3.96 26.95 1.66
CA PHE A 91 3.84 26.54 3.07
C PHE A 91 4.90 25.51 3.48
N PRO A 92 5.33 25.49 4.76
CA PRO A 92 6.24 24.47 5.25
C PRO A 92 5.66 23.06 5.13
N VAL A 93 6.49 22.08 4.73
CA VAL A 93 6.09 20.67 4.56
C VAL A 93 5.37 20.08 5.77
N LYS A 94 5.80 20.44 6.99
CA LYS A 94 5.15 19.96 8.23
C LYS A 94 3.72 20.47 8.39
N PHE A 95 3.46 21.71 7.97
CA PHE A 95 2.13 22.29 8.00
C PHE A 95 1.22 21.58 6.98
N ILE A 96 1.72 21.35 5.76
CA ILE A 96 1.00 20.62 4.72
C ILE A 96 0.71 19.17 5.15
N SER A 97 1.68 18.47 5.74
CA SER A 97 1.48 17.10 6.25
C SER A 97 0.37 17.07 7.31
N TRP A 98 0.41 18.01 8.26
CA TRP A 98 -0.62 18.13 9.28
C TRP A 98 -2.01 18.41 8.70
N CYS A 99 -2.12 19.31 7.71
CA CYS A 99 -3.40 19.56 7.02
C CYS A 99 -3.92 18.32 6.29
N PHE A 100 -3.04 17.56 5.64
CA PHE A 100 -3.41 16.32 4.97
C PHE A 100 -3.87 15.24 5.95
N GLU A 101 -3.14 15.05 7.05
CA GLU A 101 -3.49 14.11 8.12
C GLU A 101 -4.85 14.43 8.73
N THR A 102 -5.01 15.66 9.23
CA THR A 102 -6.24 16.08 9.94
C THR A 102 -7.44 16.31 9.03
N GLY A 103 -7.23 16.78 7.81
CA GLY A 103 -8.29 17.24 6.92
C GLY A 103 -8.77 16.20 5.91
N TYR A 104 -8.00 15.14 5.68
CA TYR A 104 -8.30 14.16 4.64
C TYR A 104 -8.20 12.70 5.11
N LEU A 105 -7.26 12.38 6.00
CA LEU A 105 -7.07 11.00 6.47
C LEU A 105 -7.91 10.65 7.70
N ASP A 106 -8.15 11.62 8.59
CA ASP A 106 -8.91 11.43 9.84
C ASP A 106 -10.43 11.68 9.70
N THR A 107 -10.93 11.99 8.50
CA THR A 107 -12.36 12.19 8.19
C THR A 107 -13.04 10.92 7.72
#